data_AF-A0AAN4YM08-F1
#
_entry.id   AF-A0AAN4YM08-F1
#
_cell.length_a   1.000
_cell.length_b   1.000
_cell.length_c   1.000
_cell.angle_alpha   90.00
_cell.angle_beta   90.00
_cell.angle_gamma   90.00
#
_symmetry.space_group_name_H-M   'P 1'
#
loop_
_entity.id
_entity.type
_entity.pdbx_description
1 polymer ?
#
loop_
_entity_poly.entity_id
_entity_poly.type
_entity_poly.pdbx_seq_one_letter_code
_entity_poly.pdbx_strand_id
1 'polypeptide(L)'
;MATAVGNRLLPHVVDNDAETNPNGTFGLILKDNNIPNQWIPLTKRQLAQAVNHVAWWFEQTVTEHCDTTTVAYMGPNDIRYVICAIALAKVGYKVNSQHVIIKSIPH
;
A
#
# COMPACT_ATOMS: atom_id res chain seq x y z
N MET A 1 -26.74 3.55 -17.97
CA MET A 1 -26.61 4.09 -16.61
C MET A 1 -25.23 3.69 -16.09
N ALA A 2 -24.22 4.52 -16.30
CA ALA A 2 -22.88 4.24 -15.78
C ALA A 2 -22.88 4.50 -14.28
N THR A 3 -22.50 3.50 -13.48
CA THR A 3 -22.33 3.65 -12.03
C THR A 3 -21.30 4.73 -11.76
N ALA A 4 -21.67 5.79 -11.06
CA ALA A 4 -20.74 6.81 -10.62
C ALA A 4 -19.64 6.13 -9.79
N VAL A 5 -18.42 6.09 -10.33
CA VAL A 5 -17.24 5.62 -9.62
C VAL A 5 -17.07 6.56 -8.43
N GLY A 6 -17.16 6.03 -7.20
CA GLY A 6 -17.16 6.87 -6.01
C GLY A 6 -15.88 7.70 -5.90
N ASN A 7 -16.02 8.99 -5.58
CA ASN A 7 -14.90 9.93 -5.33
C ASN A 7 -14.08 9.62 -4.05
N ARG A 8 -14.14 8.40 -3.53
CA ARG A 8 -13.42 8.01 -2.31
C ARG A 8 -11.98 7.67 -2.65
N LEU A 9 -11.04 8.38 -2.03
CA LEU A 9 -9.63 8.02 -2.10
C LEU A 9 -9.45 6.60 -1.50
N LEU A 10 -8.60 5.78 -2.13
CA LEU A 10 -8.31 4.41 -1.69
C LEU A 10 -8.02 4.27 -0.17
N PRO A 11 -7.31 5.20 0.50
CA PRO A 11 -7.12 5.15 1.94
C PRO A 11 -8.42 5.14 2.74
N HIS A 12 -9.43 5.92 2.33
CA HIS A 12 -10.73 5.94 3.02
C HIS A 12 -11.49 4.62 2.87
N VAL A 13 -11.33 3.95 1.72
CA VAL A 13 -11.94 2.62 1.51
C VAL A 13 -11.29 1.61 2.45
N VAL A 14 -9.96 1.62 2.56
CA VAL A 14 -9.22 0.73 3.47
C VAL A 14 -9.61 0.96 4.93
N ASP A 15 -9.71 2.22 5.37
CA ASP A 15 -10.10 2.55 6.74
C ASP A 15 -11.54 2.10 7.04
N ASN A 16 -12.49 2.42 6.15
CA ASN A 16 -13.88 1.99 6.29
C ASN A 16 -14.02 0.45 6.31
N ASP A 17 -13.25 -0.26 5.48
CA ASP A 17 -13.25 -1.71 5.45
C ASP A 17 -12.69 -2.33 6.74
N ALA A 18 -11.69 -1.69 7.35
CA ALA A 18 -11.14 -2.10 8.63
C ALA A 18 -12.10 -1.84 9.82
N GLU A 19 -12.93 -0.81 9.73
CA GLU A 19 -13.98 -0.53 10.72
C GLU A 19 -15.17 -1.48 10.59
N THR A 20 -15.64 -1.69 9.36
CA THR A 20 -16.86 -2.48 9.09
C THR A 20 -16.64 -3.99 9.15
N ASN A 21 -15.46 -4.48 8.74
CA ASN A 21 -15.13 -5.90 8.78
C ASN A 21 -13.65 -6.12 9.13
N PRO A 22 -13.24 -5.84 10.39
CA PRO A 22 -11.84 -5.85 10.80
C PRO A 22 -11.14 -7.21 10.60
N ASN A 23 -11.89 -8.31 10.79
CA ASN A 23 -11.37 -9.67 10.71
C ASN A 23 -11.49 -10.29 9.30
N GLY A 24 -12.13 -9.58 8.36
CA GLY A 24 -12.22 -10.02 6.98
C GLY A 24 -10.84 -10.13 6.35
N THR A 25 -10.59 -11.22 5.62
CA THR A 25 -9.34 -11.39 4.89
C THR A 25 -9.29 -10.44 3.70
N PHE A 26 -8.24 -9.62 3.64
CA PHE A 26 -7.94 -8.79 2.48
C PHE A 26 -7.16 -9.59 1.44
N GLY A 27 -6.19 -10.40 1.88
CA GLY A 27 -5.37 -11.22 1.01
C GLY A 27 -4.56 -12.25 1.77
N LEU A 28 -3.81 -13.07 1.04
CA LEU A 28 -2.85 -14.02 1.60
C LEU A 28 -1.44 -13.51 1.37
N ILE A 29 -0.61 -13.56 2.40
CA ILE A 29 0.81 -13.18 2.31
C ILE A 29 1.67 -14.37 2.73
N LEU A 30 2.89 -14.44 2.21
CA LEU A 30 3.85 -15.42 2.70
C LEU A 30 4.20 -15.10 4.15
N LYS A 31 4.17 -16.12 5.01
CA LYS A 31 4.57 -16.01 6.41
C LYS A 31 6.06 -15.73 6.55
N ASP A 32 6.86 -16.33 5.67
CA ASP A 32 8.31 -16.19 5.61
C ASP A 32 8.76 -16.32 4.14
N ASN A 33 9.69 -15.49 3.70
CA ASN A 33 10.25 -15.53 2.36
C ASN A 33 11.14 -16.77 2.14
N ASN A 34 11.65 -17.37 3.22
CA ASN A 34 12.51 -18.56 3.18
C ASN A 34 11.71 -19.88 3.22
N ILE A 35 10.41 -19.81 3.54
CA ILE A 35 9.55 -21.00 3.61
C ILE A 35 8.42 -20.83 2.57
N PRO A 36 8.70 -21.16 1.30
CA PRO A 36 7.67 -21.13 0.27
C PRO A 36 6.50 -22.05 0.69
N ASN A 37 5.28 -21.60 0.40
CA ASN A 37 4.00 -22.29 0.64
C ASN A 37 3.33 -22.11 2.01
N GLN A 38 3.91 -21.36 2.95
CA GLN A 38 3.20 -20.96 4.16
C GLN A 38 2.52 -19.60 3.95
N TRP A 39 1.24 -19.64 3.58
CA TRP A 39 0.42 -18.44 3.39
C TRP A 39 -0.41 -18.16 4.64
N ILE A 40 -0.41 -16.91 5.09
CA ILE A 40 -1.23 -16.45 6.20
C ILE A 40 -2.22 -15.38 5.74
N PRO A 41 -3.44 -15.33 6.30
CA PRO A 41 -4.39 -14.29 5.98
C PRO A 41 -3.93 -12.95 6.55
N LEU A 42 -3.91 -11.94 5.69
CA LEU A 42 -3.83 -10.54 6.08
C LEU A 42 -5.25 -10.01 6.25
N THR A 43 -5.59 -9.56 7.46
CA THR A 43 -6.91 -8.98 7.72
C THR A 43 -7.01 -7.53 7.23
N LYS A 44 -8.22 -7.06 6.99
CA LYS A 44 -8.50 -5.65 6.64
C LYS A 44 -7.97 -4.69 7.72
N ARG A 45 -8.10 -5.05 9.00
CA ARG A 45 -7.50 -4.28 10.10
C ARG A 45 -5.98 -4.22 10.01
N GLN A 46 -5.33 -5.35 9.77
CA GLN A 46 -3.87 -5.39 9.63
C GLN A 46 -3.39 -4.57 8.44
N LEU A 47 -4.12 -4.61 7.32
CA LEU A 47 -3.82 -3.75 6.17
C LEU A 47 -3.89 -2.26 6.55
N ALA A 48 -4.99 -1.81 7.17
CA ALA A 48 -5.15 -0.41 7.56
C ALA A 48 -4.05 0.05 8.54
N GLN A 49 -3.70 -0.81 9.51
CA GLN A 49 -2.60 -0.55 10.45
C GLN A 49 -1.24 -0.45 9.73
N ALA A 50 -0.96 -1.34 8.78
CA ALA A 50 0.27 -1.29 8.00
C ALA A 50 0.35 -0.02 7.15
N VAL A 51 -0.75 0.36 6.48
CA VAL A 51 -0.84 1.61 5.72
C VAL A 51 -0.59 2.83 6.62
N ASN A 52 -1.21 2.88 7.80
CA ASN A 52 -1.02 3.97 8.76
C ASN A 52 0.42 4.08 9.25
N HIS A 53 1.03 2.93 9.57
CA HIS A 53 2.42 2.90 10.03
C HIS A 53 3.38 3.40 8.94
N VAL A 54 3.19 2.94 7.70
CA VAL A 54 4.03 3.35 6.57
C VAL A 54 3.79 4.82 6.19
N ALA A 55 2.56 5.32 6.30
CA ALA A 55 2.25 6.74 6.08
C ALA A 55 3.00 7.62 7.09
N TRP A 56 2.93 7.27 8.38
CA TRP A 56 3.66 7.98 9.44
C TRP A 56 5.19 7.92 9.25
N TRP A 57 5.71 6.80 8.76
CA TRP A 57 7.13 6.68 8.42
C TRP A 57 7.51 7.58 7.24
N PHE A 58 6.69 7.64 6.19
CA PHE A 58 6.93 8.54 5.05
C PHE A 58 6.87 10.01 5.43
N GLU A 59 5.97 10.41 6.32
CA GLU A 59 5.94 11.76 6.88
C GLU A 59 7.30 12.13 7.49
N GLN A 60 7.81 11.33 8.43
CA GLN A 60 9.09 11.65 9.08
C GLN A 60 10.31 11.55 8.18
N THR A 61 10.32 10.61 7.24
CA THR A 61 11.55 10.31 6.47
C THR A 61 11.62 11.04 5.14
N VAL A 62 10.50 11.19 4.44
CA VAL A 62 10.45 11.73 3.09
C VAL A 62 9.97 13.17 3.08
N THR A 63 8.88 13.50 3.82
CA THR A 63 8.31 14.86 3.76
C THR A 63 9.19 15.91 4.40
N GLU A 64 9.93 15.56 5.46
CA GLU A 64 10.83 16.51 6.14
C GLU A 64 12.11 16.81 5.33
N HIS A 65 12.44 15.98 4.33
CA HIS A 65 13.77 15.99 3.70
C HIS A 65 13.75 16.15 2.17
N CYS A 66 12.58 16.15 1.52
CA CYS A 66 12.47 16.19 0.06
C CYS A 66 11.27 17.02 -0.42
N ASP A 67 11.54 18.05 -1.22
CA ASP A 67 10.51 18.84 -1.94
C ASP A 67 9.90 18.08 -3.13
N THR A 68 10.35 16.85 -3.41
CA THR A 68 9.93 16.09 -4.60
C THR A 68 8.63 15.34 -4.35
N THR A 69 7.62 15.61 -5.19
CA THR A 69 6.26 15.03 -5.07
C THR A 69 6.13 13.59 -5.59
N THR A 70 7.23 12.95 -6.02
CA THR A 70 7.19 11.62 -6.67
C THR A 70 8.11 10.63 -5.97
N VAL A 71 7.53 9.54 -5.46
CA VAL A 71 8.25 8.44 -4.81
C VAL A 71 8.19 7.20 -5.69
N ALA A 72 9.35 6.58 -5.94
CA ALA A 72 9.46 5.32 -6.69
C ALA A 72 9.56 4.13 -5.74
N TYR A 73 8.78 3.08 -5.99
CA TYR A 73 8.91 1.80 -5.30
C TYR A 73 9.90 0.90 -6.05
N MET A 74 10.91 0.39 -5.35
CA MET A 74 11.88 -0.57 -5.86
C MET A 74 11.81 -1.86 -5.05
N GLY A 75 11.13 -2.88 -5.59
CA GLY A 75 10.96 -4.17 -4.92
C GLY A 75 10.08 -5.12 -5.72
N PRO A 76 9.85 -6.35 -5.19
CA PRO A 76 8.95 -7.32 -5.79
C PRO A 76 7.51 -6.78 -5.89
N ASN A 77 6.74 -7.27 -6.87
CA ASN A 77 5.32 -6.97 -6.97
C ASN A 77 4.53 -7.82 -5.95
N ASP A 78 4.54 -7.38 -4.70
CA ASP A 78 3.81 -7.99 -3.60
C ASP A 78 2.98 -6.97 -2.82
N ILE A 79 2.36 -7.41 -1.71
CA ILE A 79 1.48 -6.58 -0.89
C ILE A 79 2.11 -5.27 -0.42
N ARG A 80 3.45 -5.23 -0.26
CA ARG A 80 4.17 -4.03 0.19
C ARG A 80 4.03 -2.90 -0.83
N TYR A 81 3.99 -3.21 -2.13
CA TYR A 81 3.72 -2.22 -3.17
C TYR A 81 2.37 -1.52 -2.93
N VAL A 82 1.32 -2.30 -2.69
CA VAL A 82 -0.04 -1.78 -2.42
C VAL A 82 -0.06 -0.94 -1.14
N ILE A 83 0.58 -1.43 -0.07
CA ILE A 83 0.68 -0.70 1.20
C ILE A 83 1.37 0.65 1.00
N CYS A 84 2.53 0.68 0.32
CA CYS A 84 3.27 1.90 0.05
C CYS A 84 2.48 2.88 -0.81
N ALA A 85 1.82 2.40 -1.88
CA ALA A 85 1.02 3.25 -2.75
C ALA A 85 -0.15 3.93 -2.01
N ILE A 86 -0.86 3.17 -1.16
CA ILE A 86 -1.97 3.71 -0.37
C ILE A 86 -1.46 4.66 0.72
N ALA A 87 -0.34 4.33 1.38
CA ALA A 87 0.28 5.18 2.40
C ALA A 87 0.71 6.54 1.82
N LEU A 88 1.34 6.55 0.64
CA LEU A 88 1.72 7.78 -0.07
C LEU A 88 0.50 8.62 -0.47
N ALA A 89 -0.58 7.98 -0.90
CA ALA A 89 -1.84 8.68 -1.17
C ALA A 89 -2.43 9.30 0.12
N LYS A 90 -2.22 8.65 1.27
CA LYS A 90 -2.69 9.12 2.59
C LYS A 90 -1.97 10.38 3.07
N VAL A 91 -0.67 10.49 2.78
CA VAL A 91 0.16 11.66 3.09
C VAL A 91 0.08 12.77 2.02
N GLY A 92 -0.84 12.66 1.07
CA GLY A 92 -1.10 13.69 0.07
C GLY A 92 -0.17 13.70 -1.15
N TYR A 93 0.67 12.68 -1.33
CA TYR A 93 1.54 12.57 -2.49
C TYR A 93 0.81 11.98 -3.70
N LYS A 94 1.10 12.52 -4.88
CA LYS A 94 0.68 11.94 -6.15
C LYS A 94 1.60 10.77 -6.49
N VAL A 95 1.08 9.55 -6.45
CA VAL A 95 1.78 8.39 -7.03
C VAL A 95 1.66 8.48 -8.55
N ASN A 96 2.72 8.95 -9.22
CA ASN A 96 2.75 8.98 -10.68
C ASN A 96 2.94 7.56 -11.23
N SER A 97 1.84 6.92 -11.62
CA SER A 97 1.81 5.60 -12.26
C SER A 97 2.48 5.57 -13.65
N GLN A 98 2.94 6.71 -14.19
CA GLN A 98 3.35 6.87 -15.59
C GLN A 98 4.83 6.58 -15.86
N HIS A 99 5.68 6.39 -14.85
CA HIS A 99 7.07 5.95 -15.03
C HIS A 99 7.48 4.97 -13.93
N VAL A 100 6.83 3.80 -13.88
CA VAL A 100 7.37 2.65 -13.14
C VAL A 100 8.31 1.92 -14.09
N ILE A 101 9.60 2.26 -14.03
CA ILE A 101 10.63 1.47 -14.72
C ILE A 101 10.81 0.17 -13.95
N ILE A 102 10.15 -0.89 -14.41
CA ILE A 102 10.47 -2.25 -14.02
C ILE A 102 11.79 -2.61 -14.69
N LYS A 103 12.92 -2.27 -14.07
CA LYS A 103 14.14 -3.04 -14.30
C LYS A 103 14.14 -4.19 -13.30
N SER A 104 13.58 -5.32 -13.73
CA SER A 104 14.04 -6.60 -13.22
C SER A 104 15.56 -6.62 -13.43
N ILE A 105 16.32 -6.63 -12.34
CA ILE A 105 17.73 -6.98 -12.39
C ILE A 105 17.73 -8.48 -12.67
N PRO A 106 18.16 -8.94 -13.86
CA PRO A 106 18.45 -10.35 -14.04
C PRO A 106 19.69 -10.67 -13.20
N HIS A 107 19.65 -11.82 -12.52
CA HIS A 107 20.83 -12.43 -11.92
C HIS A 107 21.94 -12.64 -12.96
#